data_AF-A0A955JM43-F1
#
_entry.id   AF-A0A955JM43-F1
#
_cell.length_a   1.000
_cell.length_b   1.000
_cell.length_c   1.000
_cell.angle_alpha   90.00
_cell.angle_beta   90.00
_cell.angle_gamma   90.00
#
_symmetry.space_group_name_H-M   'P 1'
#
loop_
_entity.id
_entity.type
_entity.pdbx_description
1 polymer ?
#
loop_
_entity_poly.entity_id
_entity_poly.type
_entity_poly.pdbx_seq_one_letter_code
_entity_poly.pdbx_strand_id
1 'polypeptide(L)'
;MAYSTNPNLPKARAIALRMLIIEQLPLFVVANRCGVHRSTIYCWRQKWLEINKYRQTDNPNRPTRPVGTSRLLTFRWPIPTSSSAPHHSPQAIGRPIIDRILELKDFLKALC
;
A
#
# COMPACT_ATOMS: atom_id res chain seq x y z
N MET A 1 -13.85 -3.64 -1.25
CA MET A 1 -12.95 -2.58 -1.76
C MET A 1 -13.00 -2.65 -3.27
N ALA A 2 -13.32 -1.57 -3.98
CA ALA A 2 -13.25 -1.57 -5.44
C ALA A 2 -11.79 -1.80 -5.87
N TYR A 3 -11.57 -2.76 -6.76
CA TYR A 3 -10.27 -3.07 -7.33
C TYR A 3 -9.90 -1.97 -8.33
N SER A 4 -9.31 -0.89 -7.83
CA SER A 4 -8.84 0.20 -8.66
C SER A 4 -7.46 -0.13 -9.23
N THR A 5 -7.37 -0.21 -10.55
CA THR A 5 -6.12 -0.28 -11.33
C THR A 5 -5.36 1.04 -11.38
N ASN A 6 -5.86 2.11 -10.73
CA ASN A 6 -5.22 3.43 -10.72
C ASN A 6 -3.78 3.35 -10.14
N PRO A 7 -2.74 3.66 -10.94
CA PRO A 7 -1.35 3.60 -10.50
C PRO A 7 -1.02 4.65 -9.44
N ASN A 8 -1.79 5.74 -9.36
CA ASN A 8 -1.59 6.82 -8.40
C ASN A 8 -2.21 6.53 -7.03
N LEU A 9 -2.95 5.43 -6.88
CA LEU A 9 -3.68 5.12 -5.67
C LEU A 9 -2.78 4.96 -4.42
N PRO A 10 -1.57 4.32 -4.49
CA PRO A 10 -0.66 4.28 -3.34
C PRO A 10 -0.26 5.67 -2.83
N LYS A 11 -0.09 6.63 -3.73
CA LYS A 11 0.22 8.03 -3.41
C LYS A 11 -1.00 8.73 -2.78
N ALA A 12 -2.20 8.51 -3.33
CA ALA A 12 -3.44 9.05 -2.76
C ALA A 12 -3.69 8.54 -1.33
N ARG A 13 -3.49 7.23 -1.08
CA ARG A 13 -3.58 6.64 0.27
C ARG A 13 -2.60 7.29 1.25
N ALA A 14 -1.35 7.49 0.81
CA ALA A 14 -0.31 8.14 1.61
C ALA A 14 -0.72 9.57 1.99
N ILE A 15 -1.23 10.36 1.03
CA ILE A 15 -1.68 11.73 1.26
C ILE A 15 -2.85 11.77 2.27
N ALA A 16 -3.83 10.88 2.11
CA ALA A 16 -4.96 10.79 3.05
C ALA A 16 -4.50 10.48 4.49
N LEU A 17 -3.54 9.58 4.67
CA LEU A 17 -3.01 9.27 5.99
C LEU A 17 -2.15 10.39 6.57
N ARG A 18 -1.45 11.17 5.74
CA ARG A 18 -0.73 12.37 6.21
C ARG A 18 -1.70 13.42 6.74
N MET A 19 -2.80 13.67 6.03
CA MET A 19 -3.86 14.56 6.51
C MET A 19 -4.45 14.08 7.85
N LEU A 20 -4.64 12.77 8.01
CA LEU A 20 -5.20 12.19 9.23
C LEU A 20 -4.22 12.24 10.41
N ILE A 21 -2.94 11.91 10.19
CA ILE A 21 -1.96 11.67 11.27
C ILE A 21 -1.10 12.90 11.56
N ILE A 22 -0.62 13.58 10.52
CA ILE A 22 0.28 14.74 10.64
C ILE A 22 -0.55 16.00 10.87
N GLU A 23 -1.50 16.27 9.98
CA GLU A 23 -2.36 17.46 10.06
C GLU A 23 -3.48 17.30 11.09
N GLN A 24 -3.65 16.10 11.64
CA GLN A 24 -4.66 15.76 12.66
C GLN A 24 -6.09 16.14 12.27
N LEU A 25 -6.41 16.09 10.97
CA LEU A 25 -7.76 16.37 10.48
C LEU A 25 -8.72 15.25 10.91
N PRO A 26 -9.98 15.57 11.24
CA PRO A 26 -10.95 14.57 11.64
C PRO A 26 -11.26 13.60 10.49
N LEU A 27 -11.50 12.33 10.84
CA LEU A 27 -11.67 11.23 9.88
C LEU A 27 -12.68 11.52 8.77
N PHE A 28 -13.81 12.15 9.12
CA PHE A 28 -14.86 12.55 8.18
C PHE A 28 -14.36 13.60 7.15
N VAL A 29 -13.58 14.59 7.59
CA VAL A 29 -13.04 15.62 6.69
C VAL A 29 -12.06 15.01 5.70
N VAL A 30 -11.17 14.12 6.17
CA VAL A 30 -10.23 13.40 5.30
C VAL A 30 -10.98 12.54 4.27
N ALA A 31 -11.99 11.79 4.73
CA ALA A 31 -12.82 10.95 3.88
C ALA A 31 -13.50 11.76 2.76
N ASN A 32 -14.11 12.91 3.11
CA ASN A 32 -14.75 13.80 2.15
C ASN A 32 -13.75 14.40 1.15
N ARG A 33 -12.59 14.89 1.62
CA ARG A 33 -11.54 15.46 0.76
C ARG A 33 -11.00 14.44 -0.24
N CYS A 34 -10.90 13.17 0.17
CA CYS A 34 -10.41 12.09 -0.67
C CYS A 34 -11.50 11.41 -1.52
N GLY A 35 -12.77 11.79 -1.36
CA GLY A 35 -13.90 11.19 -2.09
C GLY A 35 -14.11 9.71 -1.77
N VAL A 36 -13.80 9.27 -0.55
CA VAL A 36 -13.93 7.86 -0.13
C VAL A 36 -14.72 7.76 1.17
N HIS A 37 -15.33 6.60 1.41
CA HIS A 37 -16.02 6.36 2.68
C HIS A 37 -15.02 6.27 3.86
N ARG A 38 -15.41 6.75 5.04
CA ARG A 38 -14.59 6.75 6.28
C ARG A 38 -14.00 5.38 6.65
N SER A 39 -14.75 4.29 6.43
CA SER A 39 -14.25 2.93 6.66
C SER A 39 -13.06 2.58 5.77
N THR A 40 -12.98 3.16 4.57
CA THR A 40 -11.85 2.96 3.64
C THR A 40 -10.57 3.57 4.20
N ILE A 41 -10.66 4.79 4.76
CA ILE A 41 -9.53 5.43 5.45
C ILE A 41 -9.07 4.59 6.64
N TYR A 42 -10.02 4.04 7.42
CA TYR A 42 -9.70 3.13 8.52
C TYR A 42 -8.93 1.88 8.02
N CYS A 43 -9.41 1.21 6.96
CA CYS A 43 -8.72 0.07 6.39
C CYS A 43 -7.31 0.43 5.88
N TRP A 44 -7.13 1.61 5.28
CA TRP A 44 -5.82 2.09 4.87
C TRP A 44 -4.89 2.32 6.07
N ARG A 45 -5.40 2.88 7.17
CA ARG A 45 -4.64 3.04 8.41
C ARG A 45 -4.17 1.69 8.95
N GLN A 46 -5.03 0.67 8.96
CA GLN A 46 -4.65 -0.67 9.42
C GLN A 46 -3.52 -1.28 8.58
N LYS A 47 -3.64 -1.20 7.24
CA LYS A 47 -2.57 -1.66 6.34
C LYS A 47 -1.26 -0.89 6.54
N TRP A 48 -1.35 0.41 6.78
CA TRP A 48 -0.19 1.24 7.06
C TRP A 48 0.49 0.88 8.38
N LEU A 49 -0.29 0.58 9.43
CA LEU A 49 0.25 0.07 10.69
C LEU A 49 0.99 -1.25 10.48
N GLU A 50 0.44 -2.17 9.69
CA GLU A 50 1.10 -3.44 9.36
C GLU A 50 2.43 -3.23 8.62
N ILE A 51 2.45 -2.34 7.62
CA ILE A 51 3.69 -1.98 6.88
C ILE A 51 4.76 -1.42 7.82
N ASN A 52 4.34 -0.70 8.88
CA ASN A 52 5.23 -0.02 9.80
C ASN A 52 5.33 -0.72 11.17
N LYS A 53 4.91 -1.98 11.30
CA LYS A 53 4.81 -2.67 12.59
C LYS A 53 6.12 -2.76 13.38
N TYR A 54 7.25 -2.76 12.68
CA TYR A 54 8.59 -2.80 13.28
C TYR A 54 9.18 -1.40 13.52
N ARG A 55 8.45 -0.32 13.21
CA ARG A 55 8.89 1.05 13.51
C ARG A 55 8.53 1.39 14.94
N GLN A 56 9.50 1.88 15.68
CA GLN A 56 9.31 2.31 17.06
C GLN A 56 8.45 3.58 17.11
N THR A 57 7.33 3.51 17.83
CA THR A 57 6.40 4.63 18.02
C THR A 57 6.58 5.35 19.34
N ASP A 58 7.23 4.73 20.32
CA ASP A 58 7.37 5.23 21.68
C ASP A 58 8.72 5.92 21.93
N ASN A 59 8.91 6.39 23.16
CA ASN A 59 10.13 7.05 23.60
C ASN A 59 10.69 6.38 24.85
N PRO A 60 11.41 5.25 24.72
CA PRO A 60 11.82 4.44 25.87
C PRO A 60 12.69 5.23 26.85
N ASN A 61 13.57 6.10 26.33
CA ASN A 61 14.50 6.89 27.14
C ASN A 61 13.87 8.12 27.80
N ARG A 62 12.61 8.46 27.46
CA ARG A 62 11.88 9.57 28.08
C ARG A 62 10.36 9.36 27.92
N PRO A 63 9.78 8.41 28.67
CA PRO A 63 8.40 7.95 28.50
C PRO A 63 7.37 9.04 28.86
N THR A 64 7.72 9.95 29.77
CA THR A 64 6.84 11.05 30.20
C THR A 64 6.61 12.11 29.12
N ARG A 65 7.45 12.16 28.08
CA ARG A 65 7.35 13.20 27.04
C ARG A 65 6.53 12.67 25.87
N PRO A 66 5.52 13.43 25.39
CA PRO A 66 4.79 13.05 24.20
C PRO A 66 5.74 12.92 23.02
N VAL A 67 5.49 11.91 22.19
CA VAL A 67 6.27 11.64 21.00
C VAL A 67 5.95 12.70 19.95
N GLY A 68 6.96 13.44 19.51
CA GLY A 68 6.81 14.44 18.46
C GLY A 68 6.65 13.84 17.07
N THR A 69 6.21 14.66 16.13
CA THR A 69 5.94 14.31 14.72
C THR A 69 7.19 13.93 13.93
N SER A 70 8.39 14.28 14.41
CA SER A 70 9.67 14.02 13.72
C SER A 70 9.92 12.54 13.43
N ARG A 71 9.44 11.62 14.29
CA ARG A 71 9.56 10.17 14.06
C ARG A 71 8.77 9.71 12.84
N LEU A 72 7.66 10.38 12.50
CA LEU A 72 6.82 10.05 11.36
C LEU A 72 7.53 10.24 10.00
N LEU A 73 8.66 10.97 9.97
CA LEU A 73 9.52 11.09 8.79
C LEU A 73 10.13 9.74 8.38
N THR A 74 10.34 8.84 9.33
CA THR A 74 10.95 7.51 9.09
C THR A 74 9.95 6.45 8.63
N PHE A 75 8.65 6.75 8.70
CA PHE A 75 7.58 5.83 8.35
C PHE A 75 7.44 5.68 6.84
N ARG A 76 7.10 4.47 6.40
CA ARG A 76 6.71 4.19 5.02
C ARG A 76 5.26 4.59 4.82
N TRP A 77 5.05 5.61 3.99
CA TRP A 77 3.73 6.13 3.64
C TRP A 77 2.99 5.42 2.50
N PRO A 78 3.64 5.01 1.39
CA PRO A 78 2.91 4.42 0.28
C PRO A 78 2.36 3.05 0.66
N ILE A 79 1.05 2.86 0.47
CA ILE A 79 0.38 1.57 0.67
C ILE A 79 0.17 0.94 -0.71
N PRO A 80 0.96 -0.09 -1.09
CA PRO A 80 0.84 -0.71 -2.40
C PRO A 80 -0.51 -1.44 -2.53
N THR A 81 -1.00 -1.53 -3.76
CA THR A 81 -2.11 -2.42 -4.08
C THR A 81 -1.53 -3.82 -4.28
N SER A 82 -1.88 -4.74 -3.38
CA SER A 82 -1.58 -6.15 -3.57
C SER A 82 -2.42 -6.70 -4.73
N SER A 83 -1.79 -7.50 -5.58
CA SER A 83 -2.52 -8.23 -6.62
C SER A 83 -3.54 -9.15 -5.96
N SER A 84 -4.75 -9.19 -6.51
CA SER A 84 -5.77 -10.19 -6.15
C SER A 84 -5.63 -11.47 -6.98
N ALA A 85 -4.64 -11.56 -7.86
CA ALA A 85 -4.41 -12.75 -8.65
C ALA A 85 -4.05 -13.92 -7.72
N PRO A 86 -4.61 -15.13 -7.97
CA PRO A 86 -4.24 -16.31 -7.21
C PRO A 86 -2.75 -16.59 -7.38
N HIS A 87 -2.00 -16.57 -6.28
CA HIS A 87 -0.55 -16.85 -6.30
C HIS A 87 -0.24 -18.35 -6.49
N HIS A 88 -1.18 -19.20 -6.14
CA HIS A 88 -1.09 -20.64 -6.29
C HIS A 88 -2.44 -21.16 -6.80
N SER A 89 -2.39 -21.97 -7.86
CA SER A 89 -3.54 -22.73 -8.36
C SER A 89 -3.06 -24.15 -8.63
N PRO A 90 -3.82 -25.19 -8.23
CA PRO A 90 -3.47 -26.57 -8.54
C PRO A 90 -3.43 -26.84 -10.05
N GLN A 91 -4.11 -26.02 -10.84
CA GLN A 91 -4.13 -26.08 -12.31
C GLN A 91 -3.14 -25.10 -12.96
N ALA A 92 -2.26 -24.47 -12.17
CA ALA A 92 -1.26 -23.55 -12.70
C ALA A 92 -0.28 -24.31 -13.61
N ILE A 93 -0.10 -23.81 -14.84
CA ILE A 93 0.91 -24.30 -15.77
C ILE A 93 2.30 -24.10 -15.13
N GLY A 94 3.16 -25.12 -15.22
CA GLY A 94 4.51 -25.06 -14.68
C GLY A 94 5.35 -23.96 -15.34
N ARG A 95 6.19 -23.29 -14.54
CA ARG A 95 7.12 -22.24 -15.02
C ARG A 95 7.93 -22.66 -16.27
N PRO A 96 8.48 -23.89 -16.38
CA PRO A 96 9.25 -24.29 -17.57
C PRO A 96 8.46 -24.21 -18.87
N ILE A 97 7.15 -24.51 -18.83
CA ILE A 97 6.28 -24.44 -20.00
C ILE A 97 6.00 -22.97 -20.36
N ILE A 98 5.76 -22.13 -19.35
CA ILE A 98 5.54 -20.69 -19.53
C ILE A 98 6.78 -20.05 -20.15
N ASP A 99 7.96 -20.33 -19.62
CA ASP A 99 9.24 -19.79 -20.10
C ASP A 99 9.46 -20.19 -21.57
N ARG A 100 9.17 -21.45 -21.92
CA ARG A 100 9.29 -21.93 -23.30
C ARG A 100 8.32 -21.24 -24.27
N ILE A 101 7.09 -20.99 -23.84
CA ILE A 101 6.09 -20.26 -24.63
C ILE A 101 6.56 -18.81 -24.88
N LEU A 102 7.10 -18.16 -23.85
CA LEU A 102 7.62 -16.79 -23.96
C LEU A 102 8.82 -16.71 -24.91
N GLU A 103 9.78 -17.63 -24.79
CA GLU A 103 10.92 -17.75 -25.72
C GLU A 103 10.46 -17.89 -27.18
N LEU A 104 9.53 -18.82 -27.44
CA LEU A 104 8.99 -19.04 -28.78
C LEU A 104 8.30 -17.78 -29.33
N LYS A 105 7.56 -17.09 -28.47
CA LYS A 105 6.86 -15.86 -28.84
C LYS A 105 7.83 -14.74 -29.18
N ASP A 106 8.88 -14.55 -28.39
CA ASP A 106 9.90 -13.53 -28.64
C ASP A 106 10.71 -13.85 -29.91
N PHE A 107 11.05 -15.12 -30.12
CA PHE A 107 11.71 -15.59 -31.34
C PHE A 107 10.88 -15.31 -32.60
N LEU A 108 9.59 -15.66 -32.59
CA LEU A 108 8.70 -15.40 -33.72
C LEU A 108 8.51 -13.91 -33.98
N LYS A 109 8.49 -13.09 -32.94
CA LYS A 109 8.34 -11.64 -33.04
C LYS A 109 9.58 -10.96 -33.63
N ALA A 110 10.77 -11.55 -33.49
CA ALA A 110 12.00 -11.06 -34.08
C ALA A 110 12.17 -11.44 -35.56
N LEU A 111 11.35 -12.39 -36.07
CA LEU A 111 11.36 -12.85 -37.46
C LEU A 111 10.39 -12.07 -38.38
N CYS A 112 9.49 -11.25 -37.80
CA CYS A 112 8.55 -10.38 -38.52
C CYS A 112 9.00 -8.92 -38.45
#